data_AF-A0A7S2P8N0-F1
#
_entry.id   AF-A0A7S2P8N0-F1
#
_cell.length_a   1.000
_cell.length_b   1.000
_cell.length_c   1.000
_cell.angle_alpha   90.00
_cell.angle_beta   90.00
_cell.angle_gamma   90.00
#
_symmetry.space_group_name_H-M   'P 1'
#
loop_
_entity.id
_entity.type
_entity.pdbx_description
1 polymer ?
#
loop_
_entity_poly.entity_id
_entity_poly.type
_entity_poly.pdbx_seq_one_letter_code
_entity_poly.pdbx_strand_id
1 'polypeptide(L)'
;VVIILLSSTQALLSFNHHHRTAIHRRQMELRSQSQATVDGSNWRIWYVIDQLEERQQQDKSSDFITNKVIQVLHKWGSEWSGHSGFQSLLNKKSLLHEIEESIVALQTLHDWLEKRSNNESPVTLVDVCCGKGITSMLTSYVFCNKTSTVSDIIMLDKQDINWNHISASNDKIESQGEDRP
;
A
#
# COMPACT_ATOMS: atom_id res chain seq x y z
N VAL A 1 10.06 2.74 5.03
CA VAL A 1 9.88 1.85 3.86
C VAL A 1 11.19 1.80 3.10
N VAL A 2 11.74 0.62 2.82
CA VAL A 2 12.92 0.49 1.97
C VAL A 2 12.47 -0.11 0.65
N ILE A 3 12.57 0.67 -0.42
CA ILE A 3 12.24 0.24 -1.77
C ILE A 3 13.55 -0.09 -2.50
N ILE A 4 13.69 -1.34 -2.92
CA ILE A 4 14.76 -1.79 -3.80
C ILE A 4 14.18 -1.97 -5.19
N LEU A 5 14.73 -1.24 -6.15
CA LEU A 5 14.38 -1.37 -7.56
C LEU A 5 15.41 -2.29 -8.20
N LEU A 6 14.93 -3.40 -8.76
CA LEU A 6 15.75 -4.31 -9.55
C LEU A 6 15.40 -4.07 -11.02
N SER A 7 16.31 -3.44 -11.76
CA SER A 7 16.34 -3.58 -13.21
C SER A 7 17.32 -4.70 -13.56
N SER A 8 17.16 -5.33 -14.72
CA SER A 8 18.09 -6.35 -15.21
C SER A 8 19.53 -5.84 -15.40
N THR A 9 19.82 -4.56 -15.16
CA THR A 9 21.14 -3.95 -15.35
C THR A 9 21.74 -3.19 -14.17
N GLN A 10 21.08 -2.94 -13.02
CA GLN A 10 21.73 -2.44 -11.78
C GLN A 10 20.74 -2.33 -10.59
N ALA A 11 21.21 -2.62 -9.37
CA ALA A 11 20.45 -2.40 -8.13
C ALA A 11 20.93 -1.13 -7.42
N LEU A 12 20.00 -0.22 -7.08
CA LEU A 12 20.25 1.01 -6.31
C LEU A 12 19.67 0.85 -4.90
N LEU A 13 20.47 1.14 -3.87
CA LEU A 13 20.09 1.10 -2.45
C LEU A 13 20.13 2.52 -1.86
N SER A 14 19.07 2.92 -1.16
CA SER A 14 19.02 4.11 -0.29
C SER A 14 18.74 3.66 1.15
N PHE A 15 19.47 4.21 2.14
CA PHE A 15 19.54 3.68 3.52
C PHE A 15 19.51 4.80 4.58
N ASN A 16 18.79 4.59 5.69
CA ASN A 16 18.93 5.33 6.95
C ASN A 16 18.56 4.40 8.14
N HIS A 17 19.35 4.37 9.22
CA HIS A 17 19.39 3.25 10.20
C HIS A 17 19.41 3.69 11.67
N HIS A 18 18.57 3.08 12.54
CA HIS A 18 18.85 2.88 13.99
C HIS A 18 17.96 1.79 14.66
N HIS A 19 18.60 0.67 15.06
CA HIS A 19 18.46 -0.20 16.26
C HIS A 19 17.11 -0.51 16.98
N ARG A 20 16.70 -1.81 17.09
CA ARG A 20 16.94 -2.79 18.21
C ARG A 20 16.01 -4.04 18.20
N THR A 21 16.61 -5.18 18.59
CA THR A 21 16.19 -6.57 18.96
C THR A 21 15.06 -6.68 20.02
N ALA A 22 14.37 -7.79 20.38
CA ALA A 22 14.00 -9.13 19.89
C ALA A 22 13.09 -9.82 20.97
N ILE A 23 12.47 -10.97 20.64
CA ILE A 23 12.08 -12.15 21.49
C ILE A 23 10.57 -12.56 21.59
N HIS A 24 10.32 -13.76 21.03
CA HIS A 24 9.37 -14.88 21.30
C HIS A 24 7.84 -14.73 21.41
N ARG A 25 7.07 -15.39 20.50
CA ARG A 25 6.49 -16.78 20.56
C ARG A 25 5.47 -16.93 21.71
N ARG A 26 4.22 -17.38 21.53
CA ARG A 26 3.66 -18.43 20.64
C ARG A 26 2.11 -18.35 20.69
N GLN A 27 1.48 -18.40 19.51
CA GLN A 27 0.25 -19.11 19.07
C GLN A 27 -0.70 -19.69 20.14
N MET A 28 -2.00 -19.89 19.95
CA MET A 28 -3.04 -19.69 18.93
C MET A 28 -4.33 -20.14 19.65
N GLU A 29 -5.52 -19.66 19.28
CA GLU A 29 -6.67 -20.53 18.97
C GLU A 29 -7.95 -19.74 18.64
N LEU A 30 -8.45 -20.03 17.43
CA LEU A 30 -9.84 -20.28 17.08
C LEU A 30 -10.93 -19.37 17.65
N ARG A 31 -11.57 -18.61 16.76
CA ARG A 31 -13.05 -18.61 16.64
C ARG A 31 -13.47 -18.03 15.29
N SER A 32 -13.93 -18.91 14.41
CA SER A 32 -15.01 -18.60 13.49
C SER A 32 -16.21 -18.15 14.31
N GLN A 33 -16.70 -16.93 14.08
CA GLN A 33 -18.04 -16.52 14.47
C GLN A 33 -18.49 -15.37 13.57
N SER A 34 -19.75 -15.49 13.13
CA SER A 34 -20.51 -14.59 12.27
C SER A 34 -20.14 -13.12 12.42
N GLN A 35 -19.62 -12.52 11.34
CA GLN A 35 -19.44 -11.08 11.25
C GLN A 35 -20.81 -10.42 11.20
N ALA A 36 -21.25 -9.90 12.34
CA ALA A 36 -22.09 -8.71 12.34
C ALA A 36 -21.39 -7.70 11.44
N THR A 37 -22.09 -7.19 10.42
CA THR A 37 -21.59 -6.13 9.55
C THR A 37 -21.41 -4.89 10.42
N VAL A 38 -20.19 -4.70 10.93
CA VAL A 38 -19.81 -3.50 11.66
C VAL A 38 -19.88 -2.36 10.65
N ASP A 39 -20.75 -1.39 10.91
CA ASP A 39 -20.88 -0.18 10.09
C ASP A 39 -19.49 0.45 9.86
N GLY A 40 -19.05 0.44 8.60
CA GLY A 40 -17.74 0.90 8.15
C GLY A 40 -17.59 2.42 8.15
N SER A 41 -18.68 3.17 8.36
CA SER A 41 -18.72 4.64 8.31
C SER A 41 -17.76 5.32 9.29
N ASN A 42 -17.44 4.68 10.42
CA ASN A 42 -16.57 5.23 11.47
C ASN A 42 -15.09 4.79 11.34
N TRP A 43 -14.71 4.19 10.20
CA TRP A 43 -13.34 3.73 10.01
C TRP A 43 -12.37 4.88 9.79
N ARG A 44 -11.15 4.72 10.33
CA ARG A 44 -10.09 5.73 10.27
C ARG A 44 -9.74 6.16 8.84
N ILE A 45 -9.93 5.30 7.83
CA ILE A 45 -9.68 5.65 6.42
C ILE A 45 -10.45 6.89 5.96
N TRP A 46 -11.71 7.06 6.36
CA TRP A 46 -12.51 8.23 5.98
C TRP A 46 -11.93 9.52 6.54
N TYR A 47 -11.55 9.49 7.82
CA TYR A 47 -10.81 10.60 8.44
C TYR A 47 -9.48 10.91 7.71
N VAL A 48 -8.76 9.88 7.25
CA VAL A 48 -7.50 10.08 6.51
C VAL A 48 -7.75 10.75 5.16
N ILE A 49 -8.80 10.34 4.45
CA ILE A 49 -9.22 10.95 3.19
C ILE A 49 -9.51 12.44 3.39
N ASP A 50 -10.37 12.78 4.36
CA ASP A 50 -10.75 14.17 4.66
C ASP A 50 -9.52 15.04 4.94
N GLN A 51 -8.56 14.51 5.72
CA GLN A 51 -7.33 15.23 6.06
C GLN A 51 -6.41 15.47 4.85
N LEU A 52 -6.33 14.51 3.91
CA LEU A 52 -5.53 14.67 2.70
C LEU A 52 -6.18 15.65 1.73
N GLU A 53 -7.50 15.59 1.56
CA GLU A 53 -8.26 16.51 0.70
C GLU A 53 -8.22 17.95 1.23
N GLU A 54 -8.36 18.16 2.55
CA GLU A 54 -8.27 19.49 3.16
C GLU A 54 -6.90 20.13 2.88
N ARG A 55 -5.81 19.37 3.05
CA ARG A 55 -4.45 19.87 2.78
C ARG A 55 -4.22 20.16 1.32
N GLN A 56 -4.77 19.34 0.42
CA GLN A 56 -4.70 19.57 -1.01
C GLN A 56 -5.45 20.84 -1.45
N GLN A 57 -6.53 21.21 -0.76
CA GLN A 57 -7.23 22.48 -1.05
C GLN A 57 -6.41 23.70 -0.57
N GLN A 58 -5.62 23.54 0.49
CA GLN A 58 -4.76 24.59 1.02
C GLN A 58 -3.49 24.78 0.17
N ASP A 59 -2.91 23.70 -0.33
CA ASP A 59 -1.77 23.72 -1.23
C ASP A 59 -2.23 23.74 -2.69
N LYS A 60 -2.09 24.89 -3.36
CA LYS A 60 -2.49 25.03 -4.78
C LYS A 60 -1.68 24.14 -5.74
N SER A 61 -0.61 23.50 -5.27
CA SER A 61 0.09 22.49 -6.05
C SER A 61 -0.62 21.14 -5.92
N SER A 62 -1.39 20.80 -6.96
CA SER A 62 -2.03 19.49 -7.05
C SER A 62 -0.98 18.43 -7.40
N ASP A 63 -0.41 17.78 -6.38
CA ASP A 63 0.48 16.63 -6.54
C ASP A 63 -0.29 15.44 -7.17
N PHE A 64 0.20 14.96 -8.32
CA PHE A 64 -0.41 13.87 -9.09
C PHE A 64 -0.53 12.57 -8.26
N ILE A 65 0.51 12.22 -7.50
CA ILE A 65 0.54 11.01 -6.69
C ILE A 65 -0.41 11.13 -5.51
N THR A 66 -0.45 12.29 -4.87
CA THR A 66 -1.41 12.53 -3.77
C THR A 66 -2.86 12.34 -4.25
N ASN A 67 -3.22 12.89 -5.41
CA ASN A 67 -4.54 12.67 -6.02
C ASN A 67 -4.85 11.20 -6.26
N LYS A 68 -3.90 10.46 -6.84
CA LYS A 68 -4.06 9.02 -7.11
C LYS A 68 -4.24 8.24 -5.82
N VAL A 69 -3.46 8.54 -4.78
CA VAL A 69 -3.60 7.91 -3.47
C VAL A 69 -4.98 8.21 -2.85
N ILE A 70 -5.47 9.44 -2.90
CA ILE A 70 -6.82 9.79 -2.42
C ILE A 70 -7.90 8.96 -3.14
N GLN A 71 -7.82 8.83 -4.47
CA GLN A 71 -8.75 8.01 -5.26
C GLN A 71 -8.70 6.53 -4.84
N VAL A 72 -7.51 5.99 -4.61
CA VAL A 72 -7.32 4.61 -4.14
C VAL A 72 -7.91 4.43 -2.75
N LEU A 73 -7.73 5.40 -1.84
CA LEU A 73 -8.30 5.35 -0.50
C LEU A 73 -9.82 5.40 -0.51
N HIS A 74 -10.45 6.23 -1.35
CA HIS A 74 -11.91 6.21 -1.55
C HIS A 74 -12.41 4.84 -2.03
N LYS A 75 -11.70 4.25 -3.00
CA LYS A 75 -11.99 2.89 -3.46
C LYS A 75 -11.87 1.88 -2.32
N TRP A 76 -10.80 1.95 -1.52
CA TRP A 76 -10.62 1.04 -0.39
C TRP A 76 -11.65 1.24 0.72
N GLY A 77 -12.02 2.48 1.02
CA GLY A 77 -13.02 2.80 2.03
C GLY A 77 -14.37 2.24 1.65
N SER A 78 -14.80 2.48 0.41
CA SER A 78 -16.09 2.00 -0.09
C SER A 78 -16.16 0.48 -0.22
N GLU A 79 -15.07 -0.17 -0.62
CA GLU A 79 -15.04 -1.62 -0.85
C GLU A 79 -14.79 -2.45 0.41
N TRP A 80 -13.94 -1.96 1.33
CA TRP A 80 -13.38 -2.80 2.40
C TRP A 80 -13.67 -2.29 3.81
N SER A 81 -14.29 -1.12 3.99
CA SER A 81 -14.73 -0.72 5.32
C SER A 81 -15.79 -1.69 5.86
N GLY A 82 -15.65 -2.07 7.13
CA GLY A 82 -16.47 -3.13 7.76
C GLY A 82 -15.94 -4.55 7.55
N HIS A 83 -15.01 -4.79 6.61
CA HIS A 83 -14.42 -6.13 6.39
C HIS A 83 -13.28 -6.42 7.36
N SER A 84 -13.44 -7.42 8.24
CA SER A 84 -12.44 -7.70 9.29
C SER A 84 -11.02 -7.97 8.77
N GLY A 85 -10.89 -8.52 7.56
CA GLY A 85 -9.59 -8.73 6.90
C GLY A 85 -8.80 -7.44 6.71
N PHE A 86 -9.49 -6.31 6.47
CA PHE A 86 -8.91 -4.99 6.25
C PHE A 86 -8.90 -4.10 7.49
N GLN A 87 -9.59 -4.48 8.57
CA GLN A 87 -9.70 -3.67 9.78
C GLN A 87 -8.34 -3.27 10.35
N SER A 88 -7.40 -4.21 10.35
CA SER A 88 -6.08 -3.98 10.90
C SER A 88 -5.22 -3.04 10.02
N LEU A 89 -5.58 -2.88 8.73
CA LEU A 89 -4.91 -2.02 7.76
C LEU A 89 -5.55 -0.63 7.76
N LEU A 90 -6.88 -0.56 7.56
CA LEU A 90 -7.61 0.68 7.27
C LEU A 90 -8.18 1.38 8.50
N ASN A 91 -8.18 0.74 9.68
CA ASN A 91 -8.74 1.31 10.91
C ASN A 91 -7.70 1.53 12.03
N LYS A 92 -6.43 1.69 11.67
CA LYS A 92 -5.35 1.91 12.65
C LYS A 92 -5.05 3.40 12.85
N LYS A 93 -4.62 3.76 14.06
CA LYS A 93 -4.32 5.17 14.43
C LYS A 93 -3.20 5.79 13.58
N SER A 94 -2.21 4.98 13.20
CA SER A 94 -1.05 5.40 12.39
C SER A 94 -1.33 5.54 10.90
N LEU A 95 -2.57 5.28 10.44
CA LEU A 95 -2.86 5.20 9.00
C LEU A 95 -2.48 6.49 8.25
N LEU A 96 -2.84 7.66 8.78
CA LEU A 96 -2.50 8.95 8.14
C LEU A 96 -0.99 9.07 7.89
N HIS A 97 -0.20 8.81 8.93
CA HIS A 97 1.25 8.91 8.87
C HIS A 97 1.86 7.92 7.88
N GLU A 98 1.41 6.66 7.88
CA GLU A 98 1.90 5.66 6.94
C GLU A 98 1.51 5.98 5.48
N ILE A 99 0.37 6.64 5.27
CA ILE A 99 -0.03 7.12 3.94
C ILE A 99 0.84 8.30 3.51
N GLU A 100 1.10 9.27 4.38
CA GLU A 100 2.00 10.40 4.08
C GLU A 100 3.40 9.93 3.71
N GLU A 101 3.97 8.99 4.49
CA GLU A 101 5.26 8.36 4.17
C GLU A 101 5.22 7.62 2.83
N SER A 102 4.11 6.93 2.55
CA SER A 102 3.92 6.24 1.27
C SER A 102 3.83 7.22 0.10
N ILE A 103 3.15 8.36 0.23
CA ILE A 103 3.05 9.38 -0.82
C ILE A 103 4.45 9.87 -1.21
N VAL A 104 5.31 10.18 -0.24
CA VAL A 104 6.69 10.62 -0.51
C VAL A 104 7.49 9.53 -1.26
N ALA A 105 7.35 8.27 -0.84
CA ALA A 105 8.01 7.14 -1.51
C ALA A 105 7.48 6.93 -2.93
N LEU A 106 6.16 7.03 -3.13
CA LEU A 106 5.51 6.88 -4.43
C LEU A 106 5.85 8.04 -5.37
N GLN A 107 5.97 9.27 -4.87
CA GLN A 107 6.44 10.42 -5.66
C GLN A 107 7.88 10.21 -6.13
N THR A 108 8.75 9.72 -5.24
CA THR A 108 10.14 9.37 -5.61
C THR A 108 10.17 8.28 -6.68
N LEU A 109 9.33 7.25 -6.56
CA LEU A 109 9.21 6.19 -7.56
C LEU A 109 8.68 6.74 -8.88
N HIS A 110 7.63 7.55 -8.86
CA HIS A 110 7.06 8.20 -10.03
C HIS A 110 8.10 9.01 -10.79
N ASP A 111 8.82 9.90 -10.10
CA ASP A 111 9.85 10.74 -10.72
C ASP A 111 11.00 9.93 -11.32
N TRP A 112 11.30 8.76 -10.74
CA TRP A 112 12.27 7.83 -11.30
C TRP A 112 11.74 7.09 -12.53
N LEU A 113 10.48 6.65 -12.50
CA LEU A 113 9.83 5.98 -13.63
C LEU A 113 9.68 6.94 -14.83
N GLU A 114 9.31 8.21 -14.61
CA GLU A 114 9.21 9.24 -15.65
C GLU A 114 10.56 9.54 -16.33
N LYS A 115 11.68 9.34 -15.61
CA LYS A 115 13.03 9.52 -16.15
C LYS A 115 13.54 8.28 -16.90
N ARG A 116 12.92 7.11 -16.74
CA ARG A 116 13.25 5.94 -17.55
C ARG A 116 12.81 6.17 -18.98
N SER A 117 13.60 5.66 -19.93
CA SER A 117 13.19 5.65 -21.33
C SER A 117 12.06 4.63 -21.53
N ASN A 118 11.08 4.94 -22.39
CA ASN A 118 9.93 4.06 -22.71
C ASN A 118 10.32 2.68 -23.27
N ASN A 119 11.59 2.46 -23.63
CA ASN A 119 12.10 1.20 -24.16
C ASN A 119 12.76 0.31 -23.09
N GLU A 120 12.75 0.72 -21.82
CA GLU A 120 13.36 -0.07 -20.75
C GLU A 120 12.47 -1.25 -20.33
N SER A 121 13.09 -2.31 -19.81
CA SER A 121 12.38 -3.49 -19.32
C SER A 121 11.38 -3.14 -18.21
N PRO A 122 10.34 -3.95 -17.99
CA PRO A 122 9.51 -3.84 -16.80
C PRO A 122 10.35 -3.90 -15.52
N VAL A 123 9.85 -3.28 -14.46
CA VAL A 123 10.51 -3.12 -13.16
C VAL A 123 9.84 -4.03 -12.14
N THR A 124 10.66 -4.77 -11.40
CA THR A 124 10.23 -5.43 -10.16
C THR A 124 10.53 -4.53 -8.97
N LEU A 125 9.49 -4.15 -8.24
CA LEU A 125 9.60 -3.43 -6.98
C LEU A 125 9.77 -4.42 -5.83
N VAL A 126 10.77 -4.22 -4.97
CA VAL A 126 10.92 -4.99 -3.73
C VAL A 126 10.76 -4.05 -2.53
N ASP A 127 9.69 -4.22 -1.77
CA ASP A 127 9.39 -3.45 -0.56
C ASP A 127 9.84 -4.24 0.67
N VAL A 128 10.94 -3.79 1.27
CA VAL A 128 11.60 -4.44 2.41
C VAL A 128 11.16 -3.75 3.70
N CYS A 129 10.80 -4.56 4.71
CA CYS A 129 10.19 -4.11 5.95
C CYS A 129 8.89 -3.33 5.68
N CYS A 130 8.08 -3.86 4.77
CA CYS A 130 6.86 -3.23 4.27
C CYS A 130 5.73 -3.09 5.32
N GLY A 131 5.90 -3.65 6.51
CA GLY A 131 4.92 -3.74 7.58
C GLY A 131 3.70 -4.52 7.10
N LYS A 132 2.56 -3.83 7.02
CA LYS A 132 1.34 -4.39 6.42
C LYS A 132 1.25 -4.15 4.91
N GLY A 133 2.28 -3.58 4.29
CA GLY A 133 2.32 -3.37 2.85
C GLY A 133 1.48 -2.22 2.34
N ILE A 134 1.22 -1.17 3.12
CA ILE A 134 0.44 -0.01 2.63
C ILE A 134 1.08 0.57 1.37
N THR A 135 2.39 0.81 1.39
CA THR A 135 3.10 1.37 0.24
C THR A 135 3.06 0.44 -0.96
N SER A 136 3.31 -0.85 -0.76
CA SER A 136 3.20 -1.88 -1.81
C SER A 136 1.80 -1.96 -2.42
N MET A 137 0.76 -1.96 -1.58
CA MET A 137 -0.61 -1.97 -2.07
C MET A 137 -0.93 -0.70 -2.85
N LEU A 138 -0.61 0.48 -2.31
CA LEU A 138 -0.80 1.75 -3.04
C LEU A 138 -0.04 1.75 -4.37
N THR A 139 1.22 1.32 -4.38
CA THR A 139 2.03 1.18 -5.60
C THR A 139 1.27 0.37 -6.64
N SER A 140 0.69 -0.76 -6.23
CA SER A 140 0.00 -1.64 -7.16
C SER A 140 -1.24 -1.03 -7.80
N TYR A 141 -1.95 -0.13 -7.11
CA TYR A 141 -3.10 0.58 -7.67
C TYR A 141 -2.70 1.82 -8.47
N VAL A 142 -1.53 2.38 -8.18
CA VAL A 142 -1.05 3.61 -8.86
C VAL A 142 -0.27 3.26 -10.13
N PHE A 143 0.47 2.15 -10.16
CA PHE A 143 1.46 1.87 -11.19
C PHE A 143 1.29 0.54 -11.95
N CYS A 144 0.47 -0.42 -11.50
CA CYS A 144 0.37 -1.76 -12.13
C CYS A 144 -0.83 -1.91 -13.08
N ASN A 145 -0.97 -1.00 -14.06
CA ASN A 145 -1.95 -1.12 -15.15
C ASN A 145 -1.40 -1.91 -16.36
N LYS A 146 -2.22 -2.20 -17.39
CA LYS A 146 -1.84 -3.06 -18.54
C LYS A 146 -0.59 -2.65 -19.31
N THR A 147 -0.19 -1.39 -19.22
CA THR A 147 0.99 -0.82 -19.86
C THR A 147 2.10 -0.51 -18.85
N SER A 148 2.03 -1.09 -17.66
CA SER A 148 2.78 -0.66 -16.50
C SER A 148 4.28 -0.87 -16.63
N THR A 149 5.01 0.17 -16.24
CA THR A 149 6.45 0.11 -16.00
C THR A 149 6.81 -0.79 -14.80
N VAL A 150 5.90 -0.99 -13.83
CA VAL A 150 6.10 -1.89 -12.68
C VAL A 150 5.31 -3.19 -12.89
N SER A 151 6.01 -4.29 -13.17
CA SER A 151 5.37 -5.59 -13.44
C SER A 151 5.04 -6.35 -12.16
N ASP A 152 5.95 -6.30 -11.19
CA ASP A 152 5.89 -7.15 -10.00
C ASP A 152 6.19 -6.33 -8.75
N ILE A 153 5.49 -6.66 -7.66
CA ILE A 153 5.73 -6.08 -6.33
C ILE A 153 5.97 -7.23 -5.37
N ILE A 154 7.19 -7.32 -4.85
CA ILE A 154 7.61 -8.31 -3.87
C ILE A 154 7.65 -7.65 -2.50
N MET A 155 6.85 -8.18 -1.58
CA MET A 155 6.73 -7.68 -0.22
C MET A 155 7.54 -8.57 0.72
N LEU A 156 8.51 -7.99 1.43
CA LEU A 156 9.36 -8.70 2.37
C LEU A 156 9.20 -8.10 3.77
N ASP A 157 8.86 -8.95 4.74
CA ASP A 157 8.81 -8.57 6.16
C ASP A 157 9.10 -9.77 7.06
N LYS A 158 9.05 -9.54 8.38
CA LYS A 158 9.09 -10.58 9.39
C LYS A 158 7.90 -11.54 9.26
N GLN A 159 8.11 -12.77 9.72
CA GLN A 159 7.16 -13.88 9.54
C GLN A 159 5.83 -13.71 10.28
N ASP A 160 5.75 -12.84 11.30
CA ASP A 160 4.57 -12.66 12.16
C ASP A 160 3.61 -11.55 11.67
N ILE A 161 3.80 -11.02 10.46
CA ILE A 161 2.83 -10.10 9.87
C ILE A 161 1.54 -10.87 9.50
N ASN A 162 0.40 -10.30 9.88
CA ASN A 162 -0.90 -10.73 9.40
C ASN A 162 -1.13 -10.20 7.98
N TRP A 163 -1.21 -11.11 7.01
CA TRP A 163 -1.37 -10.82 5.58
C TRP A 163 -2.82 -10.98 5.07
N ASN A 164 -3.82 -11.08 5.95
CA ASN A 164 -5.20 -11.37 5.55
C ASN A 164 -5.77 -10.37 4.54
N HIS A 165 -5.39 -9.08 4.63
CA HIS A 165 -5.81 -8.06 3.66
C HIS A 165 -5.17 -8.25 2.28
N ILE A 166 -3.95 -8.80 2.20
CA ILE A 166 -3.31 -9.12 0.93
C ILE A 166 -4.00 -10.32 0.28
N SER A 167 -4.25 -11.38 1.05
CA SER A 167 -5.01 -12.54 0.55
C SER A 167 -6.39 -12.10 0.04
N ALA A 168 -7.15 -11.35 0.85
CA ALA A 168 -8.46 -10.85 0.46
C ALA A 168 -8.41 -9.93 -0.78
N SER A 169 -7.36 -9.10 -0.91
CA SER A 169 -7.16 -8.26 -2.08
C SER A 169 -6.85 -9.07 -3.35
N ASN A 170 -6.12 -10.19 -3.23
CA ASN A 170 -5.75 -11.04 -4.36
C ASN A 170 -6.92 -11.92 -4.81
N ASP A 171 -7.66 -12.53 -3.87
CA ASP A 171 -8.83 -13.36 -4.15
C ASP A 171 -9.90 -12.60 -4.97
N LYS A 172 -10.03 -11.29 -4.73
CA LYS A 172 -10.94 -10.43 -5.50
C LYS A 172 -10.54 -10.31 -6.96
N ILE A 173 -9.25 -10.22 -7.26
CA ILE A 173 -8.73 -10.08 -8.63
C ILE A 173 -9.01 -11.35 -9.42
N GLU A 174 -8.74 -12.51 -8.81
CA GLU A 174 -9.01 -13.81 -9.42
C GLU A 174 -10.50 -14.02 -9.72
N SER A 175 -11.39 -13.54 -8.83
CA SER A 175 -12.83 -13.72 -8.97
C SER A 175 -13.51 -12.73 -9.92
N GLN A 176 -13.00 -11.52 -10.07
CA GLN A 176 -13.61 -10.48 -10.91
C GLN A 176 -13.02 -10.44 -12.33
N GLY A 177 -11.86 -11.06 -12.57
CA GLY A 177 -11.16 -10.93 -13.85
C GLY A 177 -10.81 -9.47 -14.19
N GLU A 178 -10.89 -8.58 -13.20
CA GLU A 178 -10.53 -7.18 -13.33
C GLU A 178 -9.02 -7.06 -13.26
N ASP A 179 -8.43 -6.48 -14.30
CA ASP A 179 -7.11 -5.88 -14.17
C ASP A 179 -7.19 -4.74 -13.14
N ARG A 180 -6.21 -4.67 -12.24
CA ARG A 180 -6.06 -3.49 -11.37
C ARG A 180 -6.06 -2.23 -12.26
N PRO A 181 -6.70 -1.12 -11.83
CA PRO A 181 -6.78 0.11 -12.63
C PRO A 181 -5.41 0.63 -13.07
#